data_AF-A0A1I7GKU4-F1
#
_entry.id   AF-A0A1I7GKU4-F1
#
_cell.length_a   1.000
_cell.length_b   1.000
_cell.length_c   1.000
_cell.angle_alpha   90.00
_cell.angle_beta   90.00
_cell.angle_gamma   90.00
#
_symmetry.space_group_name_H-M   'P 1'
#
loop_
_entity.id
_entity.type
_entity.pdbx_description
1 polymer ?
#
loop_
_entity_poly.entity_id
_entity_poly.type
_entity_poly.pdbx_seq_one_letter_code
_entity_poly.pdbx_strand_id
1 'polypeptide(L)'
;MKNEVLDFLVELPEAQEDQYNKAFALYRRCPDKNPQLERGYNLGFTKNRLSDLMYELKKLVQVSEVDVHAHAQKKKADEEVSSEDIAKCIYEDKILPIIDALKERELWEEGFEEKINAFTEKPTVEGANKLITYFEEVGSKLAIEATEGYTGSTGTTTDTTESSEENTEDKKLREEFPFLNENDCPDVMYIVVGKKIAAWKTYVAAHETLQLVDEGKKELTPEERKEVAKEATESFEENQALYDELNYYAEKKEILGVHPIFKQYQLDREKESLKKEVDAMTGDELRKYVGSSKTYISRKNKAIAKAEKAKDTETISQLKEDLALRQYALGLVNERLAKL
;
A
#
# COMPACT_ATOMS: atom_id res chain seq x y z
N MET A 1 7.95 22.37 0.58
CA MET A 1 8.53 23.26 1.62
C MET A 1 9.24 22.51 2.74
N LYS A 2 8.58 21.64 3.54
CA LYS A 2 9.26 20.88 4.62
C LYS A 2 10.40 20.01 4.11
N ASN A 3 10.17 19.23 3.06
CA ASN A 3 11.19 18.37 2.46
C ASN A 3 12.35 19.18 1.85
N GLU A 4 12.05 20.27 1.11
CA GLU A 4 13.09 21.16 0.55
C GLU A 4 14.00 21.79 1.62
N VAL A 5 13.44 22.13 2.79
CA VAL A 5 14.23 22.63 3.93
C VAL A 5 15.05 21.51 4.55
N LEU A 6 14.50 20.30 4.67
CA LEU A 6 15.25 19.13 5.14
C LEU A 6 16.41 18.79 4.19
N ASP A 7 16.19 18.80 2.87
CA ASP A 7 17.23 18.57 1.86
C ASP A 7 18.36 19.60 2.01
N PHE A 8 18.02 20.89 2.14
CA PHE A 8 19.00 21.95 2.38
C PHE A 8 19.76 21.80 3.70
N LEU A 9 19.10 21.35 4.77
CA LEU A 9 19.73 21.16 6.08
C LEU A 9 20.65 19.94 6.13
N VAL A 10 20.37 18.93 5.32
CA VAL A 10 21.24 17.76 5.14
C VAL A 10 22.43 18.10 4.23
N GLU A 11 22.22 18.92 3.21
CA GLU A 11 23.24 19.32 2.22
C GLU A 11 23.61 20.80 2.31
N LEU A 12 24.22 21.19 3.43
CA LEU A 12 24.66 22.56 3.64
C LEU A 12 25.83 22.90 2.70
N PRO A 13 25.75 24.01 1.92
CA PRO A 13 26.89 24.52 1.16
C PRO A 13 28.11 24.78 2.05
N GLU A 14 29.32 24.62 1.54
CA GLU A 14 30.55 24.88 2.31
C GLU A 14 30.70 26.36 2.72
N ALA A 15 30.32 27.27 1.82
CA ALA A 15 30.40 28.70 2.08
C ALA A 15 29.19 29.20 2.89
N GLN A 16 29.45 29.91 3.99
CA GLN A 16 28.41 30.47 4.88
C GLN A 16 27.53 31.51 4.17
N GLU A 17 28.08 32.23 3.19
CA GLU A 17 27.32 33.17 2.36
C GLU A 17 26.30 32.44 1.48
N ASP A 18 26.66 31.28 0.93
CA ASP A 18 25.76 30.46 0.11
C ASP A 18 24.70 29.78 0.98
N GLN A 19 25.06 29.32 2.18
CA GLN A 19 24.09 28.86 3.18
C GLN A 19 23.06 29.95 3.46
N TYR A 20 23.51 31.19 3.66
CA TYR A 20 22.64 32.33 3.93
C TYR A 20 21.69 32.64 2.78
N ASN A 21 22.22 32.72 1.56
CA ASN A 21 21.42 33.03 0.37
C ASN A 21 20.37 31.95 0.10
N LYS A 22 20.73 30.66 0.22
CA LYS A 22 19.79 29.54 0.08
C LYS A 22 18.75 29.52 1.20
N ALA A 23 19.16 29.66 2.46
CA ALA A 23 18.24 29.73 3.60
C ALA A 23 17.24 30.90 3.45
N PHE A 24 17.71 32.05 2.99
CA PHE A 24 16.86 33.23 2.80
C PHE A 24 15.87 33.03 1.65
N ALA A 25 16.30 32.43 0.54
CA ALA A 25 15.41 32.07 -0.56
C ALA A 25 14.27 31.13 -0.11
N LEU A 26 14.59 30.14 0.72
CA LEU A 26 13.60 29.22 1.31
C LEU A 26 12.66 29.96 2.28
N TYR A 27 13.19 30.84 3.13
CA TYR A 27 12.41 31.65 4.06
C TYR A 27 11.39 32.54 3.33
N ARG A 28 11.78 33.21 2.23
CA ARG A 28 10.89 34.07 1.43
C ARG A 28 9.71 33.31 0.82
N ARG A 29 9.89 32.03 0.49
CA ARG A 29 8.84 31.17 -0.08
C ARG A 29 7.84 30.66 0.96
N CYS A 30 8.11 30.83 2.25
CA CYS A 30 7.19 30.39 3.29
C CYS A 30 5.97 31.34 3.43
N PRO A 31 4.75 30.79 3.58
CA PRO A 31 3.51 31.59 3.65
C PRO A 31 3.39 32.36 4.97
N ASP A 32 3.78 31.76 6.10
CA ASP A 32 3.61 32.33 7.45
C ASP A 32 4.84 33.11 7.97
N LYS A 33 5.73 33.53 7.06
CA LYS A 33 6.97 34.23 7.43
C LYS A 33 6.72 35.58 8.09
N ASN A 34 7.65 36.03 8.93
CA ASN A 34 7.59 37.35 9.53
C ASN A 34 8.13 38.42 8.56
N PRO A 35 7.30 39.36 8.05
CA PRO A 35 7.73 40.35 7.07
C PRO A 35 8.80 41.32 7.58
N GLN A 36 8.86 41.55 8.90
CA GLN A 36 9.86 42.44 9.51
C GLN A 36 11.23 41.77 9.55
N LEU A 37 11.28 40.47 9.85
CA LEU A 37 12.51 39.68 9.81
C LEU A 37 13.01 39.52 8.37
N GLU A 38 12.12 39.31 7.40
CA GLU A 38 12.50 39.25 5.98
C GLU A 38 13.27 40.50 5.53
N ARG A 39 12.78 41.70 5.89
CA ARG A 39 13.47 42.97 5.60
C ARG A 39 14.84 43.04 6.26
N GLY A 40 14.96 42.55 7.50
CA GLY A 40 16.22 42.49 8.23
C GLY A 40 17.23 41.54 7.59
N TYR A 41 16.79 40.38 7.13
CA TYR A 41 17.64 39.40 6.44
C TYR A 41 18.03 39.86 5.02
N ASN A 42 17.20 40.69 4.38
CA ASN A 42 17.53 41.27 3.07
C ASN A 42 18.68 42.29 3.10
N LEU A 43 19.17 42.69 4.30
CA LEU A 43 20.31 43.59 4.47
C LEU A 43 21.68 42.93 4.25
N GLY A 44 21.71 41.66 3.86
CA GLY A 44 22.92 40.91 3.55
C GLY A 44 23.45 40.05 4.70
N PHE A 45 24.43 39.21 4.34
CA PHE A 45 25.00 38.19 5.20
C PHE A 45 25.76 38.76 6.40
N THR A 46 25.49 38.19 7.58
CA THR A 46 26.39 38.18 8.73
C THR A 46 26.26 36.84 9.43
N LYS A 47 27.29 36.42 10.18
CA LYS A 47 27.27 35.14 10.90
C LYS A 47 26.09 35.01 11.86
N ASN A 48 25.77 36.08 12.59
CA ASN A 48 24.64 36.10 13.53
C ASN A 48 23.29 36.02 12.79
N ARG A 49 23.16 36.73 11.65
CA ARG A 49 21.93 36.66 10.87
C ARG A 49 21.73 35.27 10.26
N LEU A 50 22.80 34.58 9.88
CA LEU A 50 22.71 33.20 9.42
C LEU A 50 22.17 32.27 10.50
N SER A 51 22.71 32.33 11.72
CA SER A 51 22.21 31.50 12.82
C SER A 51 20.74 31.80 13.14
N ASP A 52 20.36 33.08 13.18
CA ASP A 52 18.99 33.51 13.46
C ASP A 52 18.03 33.06 12.35
N LEU A 53 18.43 33.23 11.09
CA LEU A 53 17.64 32.82 9.93
C LEU A 53 17.44 31.30 9.88
N MET A 54 18.48 30.51 10.18
CA MET A 54 18.36 29.05 10.22
C MET A 54 17.44 28.59 11.35
N TYR A 55 17.51 29.23 12.52
CA TYR A 55 16.62 28.94 13.63
C TYR A 55 15.16 29.27 13.28
N GLU A 56 14.90 30.46 12.75
CA GLU A 56 13.56 30.87 12.35
C GLU A 56 13.01 30.02 11.21
N LEU A 57 13.83 29.60 10.25
CA LEU A 57 13.41 28.70 9.16
C LEU A 57 13.01 27.31 9.71
N LYS A 58 13.80 26.72 10.61
CA LYS A 58 13.48 25.44 11.27
C LYS A 58 12.17 25.53 12.05
N LYS A 59 12.00 26.62 12.82
CA LYS A 59 10.81 26.89 13.62
C LYS A 59 9.56 27.07 12.75
N LEU A 60 9.67 27.83 11.67
CA LEU A 60 8.56 28.14 10.78
C LEU A 60 8.00 26.89 10.08
N VAL A 61 8.89 25.97 9.72
CA VAL A 61 8.54 24.74 8.99
C VAL A 61 8.36 23.53 9.94
N GLN A 62 8.47 23.76 11.25
CA GLN A 62 8.32 22.75 12.31
C GLN A 62 9.22 21.52 12.05
N VAL A 63 10.50 21.79 11.86
CA VAL A 63 11.57 20.79 11.67
C VAL A 63 12.45 20.76 12.91
N SER A 64 12.60 19.57 13.49
CA SER A 64 13.52 19.30 14.59
C SER A 64 14.84 18.69 14.09
N GLU A 65 15.87 18.67 14.94
CA GLU A 65 17.13 17.95 14.62
C GLU A 65 16.89 16.45 14.37
N VAL A 66 15.89 15.86 15.04
CA VAL A 66 15.50 14.45 14.84
C VAL A 66 15.00 14.23 13.41
N ASP A 67 14.20 15.16 12.88
CA ASP A 67 13.69 15.10 11.50
C ASP A 67 14.84 15.22 10.48
N VAL A 68 15.83 16.08 10.75
CA VAL A 68 17.02 16.24 9.89
C VAL A 68 17.83 14.94 9.87
N HIS A 69 18.07 14.32 11.04
CA HIS A 69 18.77 13.05 11.12
C HIS A 69 18.02 11.91 10.44
N ALA A 70 16.71 11.80 10.64
CA ALA A 70 15.89 10.79 9.98
C ALA A 70 15.89 10.95 8.46
N HIS A 71 15.83 12.19 7.97
CA HIS A 71 15.90 12.49 6.54
C HIS A 71 17.28 12.19 5.93
N ALA A 72 18.36 12.45 6.68
CA ALA A 72 19.72 12.08 6.26
C ALA A 72 19.90 10.55 6.19
N GLN A 73 19.36 9.80 7.14
CA GLN A 73 19.39 8.33 7.12
C GLN A 73 18.57 7.76 5.97
N LYS A 74 17.37 8.32 5.73
CA LYS A 74 16.55 7.96 4.59
C LYS A 74 17.27 8.22 3.26
N LYS A 75 17.90 9.39 3.12
CA LYS A 75 18.64 9.73 1.90
C LYS A 75 19.83 8.81 1.67
N LYS A 76 20.54 8.39 2.73
CA LYS A 76 21.59 7.38 2.65
C LYS A 76 21.06 6.00 2.24
N ALA A 77 19.92 5.58 2.79
CA ALA A 77 19.27 4.34 2.39
C ALA A 77 18.80 4.38 0.92
N ASP A 78 18.32 5.53 0.45
CA ASP A 78 17.91 5.74 -0.95
C ASP A 78 19.13 5.84 -1.91
N GLU A 79 20.30 6.30 -1.44
CA GLU A 79 21.56 6.34 -2.21
C GLU A 79 22.34 5.01 -2.20
N GLU A 80 22.20 4.18 -1.16
CA GLU A 80 22.85 2.85 -1.05
C GLU A 80 22.20 1.78 -1.94
N VAL A 81 20.99 2.00 -2.45
CA VAL A 81 20.35 1.10 -3.42
C VAL A 81 20.74 1.53 -4.84
N SER A 82 21.88 1.02 -5.32
CA SER A 82 22.37 1.29 -6.69
C SER A 82 21.38 0.78 -7.74
N SER A 83 21.25 1.49 -8.87
CA SER A 83 20.45 1.02 -10.02
C SER A 83 20.88 -0.36 -10.53
N GLU A 84 22.14 -0.73 -10.30
CA GLU A 84 22.67 -2.07 -10.61
C GLU A 84 22.15 -3.12 -9.62
N ASP A 85 21.98 -2.77 -8.35
CA ASP A 85 21.44 -3.68 -7.33
C ASP A 85 19.94 -3.88 -7.51
N ILE A 86 19.20 -2.83 -7.90
CA ILE A 86 17.80 -2.96 -8.32
C ILE A 86 17.69 -3.89 -9.54
N ALA A 87 18.57 -3.75 -10.53
CA ALA A 87 18.58 -4.59 -11.72
C ALA A 87 18.89 -6.05 -11.38
N LYS A 88 19.81 -6.31 -10.45
CA LYS A 88 20.11 -7.66 -9.95
C LYS A 88 18.93 -8.27 -9.19
N CYS A 89 18.28 -7.51 -8.30
CA CYS A 89 17.08 -7.98 -7.60
C CYS A 89 15.95 -8.32 -8.59
N ILE A 90 15.71 -7.49 -9.61
CA ILE A 90 14.72 -7.80 -10.66
C ILE A 90 15.10 -9.10 -11.39
N TYR A 91 16.39 -9.29 -11.67
CA TYR A 91 16.87 -10.51 -12.33
C TYR A 91 16.68 -11.75 -11.47
N GLU A 92 17.02 -11.68 -10.18
CA GLU A 92 16.87 -12.78 -9.23
C GLU A 92 15.40 -13.12 -8.96
N ASP A 93 14.56 -12.12 -8.71
CA ASP A 93 13.18 -12.34 -8.31
C ASP A 93 12.24 -12.65 -9.48
N LYS A 94 12.54 -12.15 -10.68
CA LYS A 94 11.61 -12.22 -11.83
C LYS A 94 12.15 -12.96 -13.04
N ILE A 95 13.45 -12.86 -13.33
CA ILE A 95 14.01 -13.43 -14.56
C ILE A 95 14.49 -14.87 -14.33
N LEU A 96 15.17 -15.15 -13.21
CA LEU A 96 15.60 -16.51 -12.87
C LEU A 96 14.45 -17.53 -12.84
N PRO A 97 13.28 -17.25 -12.22
CA PRO A 97 12.16 -18.20 -12.23
C PRO A 97 11.65 -18.51 -13.64
N ILE A 98 11.68 -17.52 -14.54
CA ILE A 98 11.26 -17.71 -15.94
C ILE A 98 12.30 -18.57 -16.69
N ILE A 99 13.59 -18.32 -16.45
CA ILE A 99 14.70 -19.13 -17.00
C ILE A 99 14.57 -20.59 -16.56
N ASP A 100 14.33 -20.82 -15.27
CA ASP A 100 14.21 -22.17 -14.71
C ASP A 100 12.99 -22.89 -15.30
N ALA A 101 11.84 -22.21 -15.39
CA ALA A 101 10.64 -22.76 -16.01
C ALA A 101 10.82 -23.11 -17.50
N LEU A 102 11.59 -22.31 -18.26
CA LEU A 102 11.90 -22.59 -19.66
C LEU A 102 12.82 -23.81 -19.83
N LYS A 103 13.81 -23.95 -18.94
CA LYS A 103 14.72 -25.11 -18.92
C LYS A 103 13.99 -26.39 -18.55
N GLU A 104 13.13 -26.36 -17.52
CA GLU A 104 12.33 -27.51 -17.09
C GLU A 104 11.39 -28.03 -18.17
N ARG A 105 10.89 -27.12 -19.03
CA ARG A 105 9.98 -27.45 -20.14
C ARG A 105 10.71 -27.81 -21.45
N GLU A 106 12.04 -27.87 -21.45
CA GLU A 106 12.87 -28.05 -22.65
C GLU A 106 12.61 -27.00 -23.76
N LEU A 107 12.15 -25.80 -23.39
CA LEU A 107 11.83 -24.69 -24.30
C LEU A 107 12.98 -23.69 -24.45
N TRP A 108 14.22 -24.15 -24.25
CA TRP A 108 15.41 -23.31 -24.30
C TRP A 108 15.90 -23.15 -25.73
N GLU A 109 15.81 -21.93 -26.28
CA GLU A 109 16.21 -21.64 -27.67
C GLU A 109 17.67 -21.17 -27.79
N GLU A 110 18.26 -21.39 -28.98
CA GLU A 110 19.56 -20.82 -29.34
C GLU A 110 19.51 -19.28 -29.30
N GLY A 111 20.41 -18.66 -28.52
CA GLY A 111 20.50 -17.20 -28.36
C GLY A 111 19.92 -16.65 -27.06
N PHE A 112 19.25 -17.45 -26.23
CA PHE A 112 18.84 -17.04 -24.88
C PHE A 112 20.06 -16.78 -23.98
N GLU A 113 21.05 -17.67 -24.03
CA GLU A 113 22.31 -17.55 -23.30
C GLU A 113 23.02 -16.22 -23.59
N GLU A 114 23.06 -15.80 -24.86
CA GLU A 114 23.73 -14.56 -25.28
C GLU A 114 23.05 -13.30 -24.72
N LYS A 115 21.70 -13.29 -24.67
CA LYS A 115 20.93 -12.17 -24.11
C LYS A 115 21.05 -12.07 -22.60
N ILE A 116 21.09 -13.22 -21.92
CA ILE A 116 21.32 -13.29 -20.48
C ILE A 116 22.74 -12.80 -20.16
N ASN A 117 23.75 -13.29 -20.88
CA ASN A 117 25.15 -12.89 -20.68
C ASN A 117 25.37 -11.41 -20.96
N ALA A 118 24.74 -10.84 -21.99
CA ALA A 118 24.79 -9.40 -22.28
C ALA A 118 24.20 -8.55 -21.14
N PHE A 119 23.21 -9.06 -20.40
CA PHE A 119 22.65 -8.38 -19.23
C PHE A 119 23.53 -8.54 -17.99
N THR A 120 24.05 -9.74 -17.72
CA THR A 120 24.88 -9.99 -16.53
C THR A 120 26.21 -9.24 -16.58
N GLU A 121 26.75 -8.97 -17.77
CA GLU A 121 27.92 -8.11 -17.97
C GLU A 121 27.66 -6.63 -17.62
N LYS A 122 26.42 -6.14 -17.82
CA LYS A 122 26.05 -4.76 -17.52
C LYS A 122 24.59 -4.64 -17.06
N PRO A 123 24.32 -4.95 -15.77
CA PRO A 123 22.95 -5.01 -15.26
C PRO A 123 22.36 -3.61 -15.17
N THR A 124 21.24 -3.40 -15.86
CA THR A 124 20.49 -2.14 -15.83
C THR A 124 19.01 -2.45 -15.68
N VAL A 125 18.27 -1.58 -15.00
CA VAL A 125 16.81 -1.76 -14.82
C VAL A 125 16.09 -1.86 -16.18
N GLU A 126 16.54 -1.09 -17.17
CA GLU A 126 16.01 -1.15 -18.53
C GLU A 126 16.35 -2.49 -19.21
N GLY A 127 17.56 -3.01 -19.03
CA GLY A 127 17.96 -4.33 -19.53
C GLY A 127 17.15 -5.47 -18.90
N ALA A 128 16.87 -5.39 -17.60
CA ALA A 128 16.09 -6.40 -16.88
C ALA A 128 14.64 -6.42 -17.40
N ASN A 129 14.00 -5.26 -17.54
CA ASN A 129 12.65 -5.18 -18.11
C ASN A 129 12.58 -5.68 -19.56
N LYS A 130 13.62 -5.40 -20.37
CA LYS A 130 13.70 -5.94 -21.74
C LYS A 130 13.81 -7.47 -21.76
N LEU A 131 14.53 -8.07 -20.82
CA LEU A 131 14.60 -9.52 -20.68
C LEU A 131 13.26 -10.11 -20.26
N ILE A 132 12.56 -9.49 -19.30
CA ILE A 132 11.22 -9.92 -18.88
C ILE A 132 10.27 -9.94 -20.08
N THR A 133 10.14 -8.81 -20.79
CA THR A 133 9.26 -8.73 -21.96
C THR A 133 9.64 -9.74 -23.04
N TYR A 134 10.95 -9.93 -23.27
CA TYR A 134 11.41 -10.91 -24.24
C TYR A 134 10.98 -12.34 -23.87
N PHE A 135 11.18 -12.77 -22.62
CA PHE A 135 10.79 -14.12 -22.21
C PHE A 135 9.27 -14.31 -22.12
N GLU A 136 8.51 -13.28 -21.73
CA GLU A 136 7.04 -13.29 -21.76
C GLU A 136 6.50 -13.41 -23.21
N GLU A 137 7.08 -12.69 -24.16
CA GLU A 137 6.72 -12.75 -25.58
C GLU A 137 7.04 -14.12 -26.18
N VAL A 138 8.20 -14.70 -25.87
CA VAL A 138 8.57 -16.03 -26.37
C VAL A 138 7.68 -17.11 -25.74
N GLY A 139 7.42 -17.04 -24.43
CA GLY A 139 6.46 -17.92 -23.75
C GLY A 139 5.06 -17.84 -24.36
N SER A 140 4.61 -16.64 -24.76
CA SER A 140 3.32 -16.42 -25.42
C SER A 140 3.28 -17.01 -26.83
N LYS A 141 4.37 -16.90 -27.61
CA LYS A 141 4.45 -17.49 -28.97
C LYS A 141 4.45 -19.01 -28.93
N LEU A 142 5.19 -19.61 -27.99
CA LEU A 142 5.23 -21.06 -27.76
C LEU A 142 3.85 -21.61 -27.36
N ALA A 143 3.09 -20.86 -26.55
CA ALA A 143 1.71 -21.23 -26.20
C ALA A 143 0.76 -21.22 -27.42
N ILE A 144 0.99 -20.34 -28.41
CA ILE A 144 0.18 -20.26 -29.64
C ILE A 144 0.53 -21.42 -30.60
N GLU A 145 1.81 -21.70 -30.83
CA GLU A 145 2.23 -22.78 -31.73
C GLU A 145 1.81 -24.18 -31.24
N ALA A 146 1.75 -24.39 -29.91
CA ALA A 146 1.20 -25.61 -29.33
C ALA A 146 -0.30 -25.82 -29.60
N THR A 147 -1.05 -24.75 -29.91
CA THR A 147 -2.50 -24.80 -30.18
C THR A 147 -2.87 -24.94 -31.65
N GLU A 148 -1.99 -24.56 -32.60
CA GLU A 148 -2.24 -24.68 -34.05
C GLU A 148 -2.08 -26.10 -34.60
N GLY A 149 -1.64 -27.06 -33.78
CA GLY A 149 -1.52 -28.48 -34.14
C GLY A 149 -2.84 -29.26 -34.25
N TYR A 150 -3.99 -28.68 -33.88
CA TYR A 150 -5.29 -29.36 -33.93
C TYR A 150 -6.26 -28.63 -34.87
N THR A 151 -6.20 -29.00 -36.15
CA THR A 151 -7.14 -28.53 -37.18
C THR A 151 -8.46 -29.32 -37.11
N GLY A 152 -9.60 -28.61 -37.04
CA GLY A 152 -10.91 -29.24 -37.26
C GLY A 152 -12.16 -28.48 -36.82
N SER A 153 -12.61 -27.52 -37.64
CA SER A 153 -14.04 -27.21 -37.92
C SER A 153 -14.96 -26.63 -36.83
N THR A 154 -15.11 -25.30 -36.89
CA THR A 154 -16.36 -24.47 -36.95
C THR A 154 -17.72 -25.19 -36.78
N GLY A 155 -18.77 -24.74 -36.07
CA GLY A 155 -19.12 -23.55 -35.28
C GLY A 155 -20.57 -23.77 -34.75
N THR A 156 -21.00 -23.32 -33.56
CA THR A 156 -21.75 -22.07 -33.31
C THR A 156 -22.18 -22.02 -31.82
N THR A 157 -21.90 -20.89 -31.15
CA THR A 157 -22.48 -20.31 -29.92
C THR A 157 -22.64 -21.15 -28.64
N THR A 158 -21.86 -20.84 -27.59
CA THR A 158 -22.24 -20.32 -26.24
C THR A 158 -21.08 -20.53 -25.27
N ASP A 159 -20.94 -19.61 -24.30
CA ASP A 159 -20.09 -19.70 -23.10
C ASP A 159 -18.57 -19.90 -23.29
N THR A 160 -17.81 -18.85 -22.98
CA THR A 160 -16.37 -18.99 -22.76
C THR A 160 -16.13 -19.32 -21.30
N THR A 161 -16.11 -20.61 -21.01
CA THR A 161 -15.53 -21.20 -19.80
C THR A 161 -14.32 -22.03 -20.22
N GLU A 162 -13.15 -21.63 -19.69
CA GLU A 162 -11.97 -22.43 -19.32
C GLU A 162 -11.01 -23.05 -20.33
N SER A 163 -9.70 -22.91 -20.01
CA SER A 163 -8.70 -23.97 -19.72
C SER A 163 -7.34 -23.28 -19.47
N SER A 164 -6.38 -23.65 -18.60
CA SER A 164 -6.10 -24.67 -17.56
C SER A 164 -4.64 -24.36 -17.17
N GLU A 165 -4.25 -24.00 -15.95
CA GLU A 165 -4.16 -24.84 -14.75
C GLU A 165 -4.50 -24.08 -13.45
N GLU A 166 -4.82 -22.78 -13.51
CA GLU A 166 -5.47 -22.03 -12.42
C GLU A 166 -6.88 -22.61 -12.07
N ASN A 167 -7.46 -23.40 -12.98
CA ASN A 167 -8.79 -23.97 -12.86
C ASN A 167 -8.95 -25.11 -11.84
N THR A 168 -7.91 -25.62 -11.19
CA THR A 168 -8.12 -26.72 -10.21
C THR A 168 -8.35 -26.22 -8.79
N GLU A 169 -7.68 -25.15 -8.36
CA GLU A 169 -7.92 -24.54 -7.04
C GLU A 169 -9.17 -23.68 -7.03
N ASP A 170 -9.41 -22.91 -8.10
CA ASP A 170 -10.62 -22.10 -8.25
C ASP A 170 -11.89 -22.97 -8.33
N LYS A 171 -11.81 -24.14 -8.99
CA LYS A 171 -12.89 -25.14 -8.97
C LYS A 171 -13.10 -25.71 -7.57
N LYS A 172 -12.05 -26.14 -6.88
CA LYS A 172 -12.16 -26.66 -5.50
C LYS A 172 -12.78 -25.65 -4.55
N LEU A 173 -12.41 -24.37 -4.65
CA LEU A 173 -12.93 -23.33 -3.77
C LEU A 173 -14.40 -22.99 -4.07
N ARG A 174 -14.78 -22.91 -5.35
CA ARG A 174 -16.18 -22.68 -5.74
C ARG A 174 -17.07 -23.89 -5.52
N GLU A 175 -16.50 -25.09 -5.50
CA GLU A 175 -17.18 -26.33 -5.08
C GLU A 175 -17.40 -26.36 -3.56
N GLU A 176 -16.39 -25.94 -2.78
CA GLU A 176 -16.47 -25.83 -1.31
C GLU A 176 -17.42 -24.71 -0.86
N PHE A 177 -17.43 -23.59 -1.59
CA PHE A 177 -18.29 -22.44 -1.34
C PHE A 177 -19.16 -22.10 -2.57
N PRO A 178 -20.25 -22.86 -2.81
CA PRO A 178 -21.12 -22.68 -3.99
C PRO A 178 -21.72 -21.28 -4.11
N PHE A 179 -21.89 -20.59 -2.98
CA PHE A 179 -22.45 -19.25 -2.94
C PHE A 179 -21.61 -18.22 -3.69
N LEU A 180 -20.32 -18.49 -3.92
CA LEU A 180 -19.44 -17.62 -4.73
C LEU A 180 -19.81 -17.58 -6.22
N ASN A 181 -20.75 -18.43 -6.66
CA ASN A 181 -21.32 -18.41 -8.00
C ASN A 181 -22.73 -17.76 -8.03
N GLU A 182 -23.27 -17.37 -6.88
CA GLU A 182 -24.58 -16.72 -6.78
C GLU A 182 -24.45 -15.20 -6.99
N ASN A 183 -25.41 -14.61 -7.71
CA ASN A 183 -25.45 -13.16 -7.93
C ASN A 183 -25.79 -12.34 -6.67
N ASP A 184 -26.26 -12.98 -5.60
CA ASP A 184 -26.63 -12.36 -4.32
C ASP A 184 -25.48 -12.42 -3.29
N CYS A 185 -24.31 -12.93 -3.67
CA CYS A 185 -23.14 -13.01 -2.80
C CYS A 185 -22.58 -11.60 -2.53
N PRO A 186 -22.50 -11.16 -1.26
CA PRO A 186 -21.91 -9.89 -0.89
C PRO A 186 -20.46 -9.78 -1.36
N ASP A 187 -20.09 -8.62 -1.91
CA ASP A 187 -18.73 -8.35 -2.39
C ASP A 187 -17.64 -8.66 -1.35
N VAL A 188 -17.96 -8.45 -0.05
CA VAL A 188 -17.04 -8.72 1.06
C VAL A 188 -16.60 -10.18 1.13
N MET A 189 -17.42 -11.13 0.70
CA MET A 189 -17.06 -12.55 0.74
C MET A 189 -15.96 -12.90 -0.26
N TYR A 190 -15.92 -12.23 -1.42
CA TYR A 190 -14.80 -12.35 -2.35
C TYR A 190 -13.51 -11.77 -1.76
N ILE A 191 -13.61 -10.70 -0.98
CA ILE A 191 -12.45 -10.11 -0.28
C ILE A 191 -11.96 -11.06 0.83
N VAL A 192 -12.87 -11.68 1.59
CA VAL A 192 -12.55 -12.69 2.63
C VAL A 192 -11.80 -13.87 2.01
N VAL A 193 -12.28 -14.37 0.88
CA VAL A 193 -11.61 -15.42 0.09
C VAL A 193 -10.19 -14.99 -0.29
N GLY A 194 -10.03 -13.79 -0.88
CA GLY A 194 -8.71 -13.30 -1.29
C GLY A 194 -7.74 -13.19 -0.12
N LYS A 195 -8.19 -12.69 1.03
CA LYS A 195 -7.39 -12.64 2.26
C LYS A 195 -7.07 -14.03 2.82
N LYS A 196 -8.01 -14.97 2.76
CA LYS A 196 -7.79 -16.35 3.20
C LYS A 196 -6.67 -17.00 2.40
N ILE A 197 -6.68 -16.84 1.07
CA ILE A 197 -5.64 -17.36 0.17
C ILE A 197 -4.29 -16.72 0.49
N ALA A 198 -4.26 -15.40 0.70
CA ALA A 198 -3.02 -14.70 1.07
C ALA A 198 -2.45 -15.22 2.40
N ALA A 199 -3.27 -15.32 3.45
CA ALA A 199 -2.87 -15.86 4.75
C ALA A 199 -2.37 -17.31 4.65
N TRP A 200 -3.00 -18.14 3.81
CA TRP A 200 -2.53 -19.49 3.53
C TRP A 200 -1.14 -19.51 2.88
N LYS A 201 -0.92 -18.68 1.85
CA LYS A 201 0.38 -18.59 1.17
C LYS A 201 1.49 -18.14 2.13
N THR A 202 1.21 -17.13 2.97
CA THR A 202 2.15 -16.68 4.01
C THR A 202 2.45 -17.80 5.00
N TYR A 203 1.42 -18.51 5.47
CA TYR A 203 1.61 -19.66 6.35
C TYR A 203 2.49 -20.74 5.71
N VAL A 204 2.21 -21.14 4.46
CA VAL A 204 2.99 -22.16 3.76
C VAL A 204 4.45 -21.76 3.62
N ALA A 205 4.72 -20.51 3.21
CA ALA A 205 6.09 -20.00 3.07
C ALA A 205 6.84 -19.93 4.40
N ALA A 206 6.19 -19.47 5.47
CA ALA A 206 6.76 -19.42 6.81
C ALA A 206 7.00 -20.84 7.35
N HIS A 207 6.07 -21.76 7.13
CA HIS A 207 6.19 -23.14 7.55
C HIS A 207 7.30 -23.89 6.80
N GLU A 208 7.41 -23.69 5.48
CA GLU A 208 8.51 -24.22 4.68
C GLU A 208 9.86 -23.69 5.16
N THR A 209 9.93 -22.39 5.47
CA THR A 209 11.14 -21.79 6.05
C THR A 209 11.54 -22.46 7.36
N LEU A 210 10.58 -22.75 8.26
CA LEU A 210 10.85 -23.47 9.51
C LEU A 210 11.27 -24.92 9.25
N GLN A 211 10.65 -25.62 8.30
CA GLN A 211 11.04 -26.97 7.91
C GLN A 211 12.48 -27.01 7.39
N LEU A 212 12.88 -26.06 6.53
CA LEU A 212 14.25 -25.98 6.03
C LEU A 212 15.26 -25.72 7.15
N VAL A 213 14.87 -25.01 8.21
CA VAL A 213 15.69 -24.80 9.41
C VAL A 213 15.83 -26.09 10.22
N ASP A 214 14.73 -26.81 10.41
CA ASP A 214 14.73 -28.07 11.15
C ASP A 214 15.51 -29.18 10.41
N GLU A 215 15.48 -29.15 9.07
CA GLU A 215 16.28 -30.01 8.19
C GLU A 215 17.76 -29.58 8.10
N GLY A 216 18.15 -28.45 8.68
CA GLY A 216 19.51 -27.92 8.65
C GLY A 216 19.95 -27.39 7.28
N LYS A 217 19.01 -27.17 6.35
CA LYS A 217 19.24 -26.57 5.02
C LYS A 217 19.30 -25.05 5.05
N LYS A 218 18.78 -24.43 6.11
CA LYS A 218 18.77 -22.98 6.32
C LYS A 218 19.15 -22.67 7.76
N GLU A 219 20.15 -21.81 7.96
CA GLU A 219 20.48 -21.32 9.30
C GLU A 219 19.74 -20.01 9.56
N LEU A 220 18.92 -20.01 10.60
CA LEU A 220 18.23 -18.83 11.11
C LEU A 220 18.65 -18.64 12.56
N THR A 221 18.86 -17.40 12.97
CA THR A 221 19.15 -17.08 14.37
C THR A 221 17.96 -17.47 15.24
N PRO A 222 18.16 -17.67 16.56
CA PRO A 222 17.05 -17.98 17.47
C PRO A 222 15.94 -16.92 17.48
N GLU A 223 16.30 -15.65 17.21
CA GLU A 223 15.35 -14.53 17.14
C GLU A 223 14.54 -14.58 15.84
N GLU A 224 15.18 -14.73 14.68
CA GLU A 224 14.48 -14.83 13.40
C GLU A 224 13.61 -16.10 13.32
N ARG A 225 14.07 -17.23 13.87
CA ARG A 225 13.25 -18.45 13.97
C ARG A 225 11.96 -18.19 14.76
N LYS A 226 12.06 -17.40 15.83
CA LYS A 226 10.89 -17.03 16.65
C LYS A 226 9.95 -16.11 15.89
N GLU A 227 10.47 -15.19 15.09
CA GLU A 227 9.65 -14.32 14.24
C GLU A 227 8.91 -15.12 13.16
N VAL A 228 9.61 -16.01 12.43
CA VAL A 228 8.97 -16.87 11.41
C VAL A 228 7.94 -17.82 12.04
N ALA A 229 8.22 -18.37 13.23
CA ALA A 229 7.26 -19.19 13.97
C ALA A 229 6.01 -18.39 14.39
N LYS A 230 6.21 -17.14 14.81
CA LYS A 230 5.11 -16.23 15.13
C LYS A 230 4.29 -15.91 13.88
N GLU A 231 4.93 -15.57 12.77
CA GLU A 231 4.27 -15.28 11.49
C GLU A 231 3.46 -16.48 10.97
N ALA A 232 4.02 -17.70 11.05
CA ALA A 232 3.29 -18.91 10.70
C ALA A 232 2.04 -19.09 11.58
N THR A 233 2.17 -18.86 12.88
CA THR A 233 1.04 -18.99 13.82
C THR A 233 -0.04 -17.95 13.55
N GLU A 234 0.33 -16.68 13.40
CA GLU A 234 -0.61 -15.57 13.13
C GLU A 234 -1.32 -15.76 11.78
N SER A 235 -0.59 -16.16 10.74
CA SER A 235 -1.16 -16.41 9.41
C SER A 235 -2.12 -17.60 9.39
N PHE A 236 -1.83 -18.64 10.17
CA PHE A 236 -2.72 -19.79 10.33
C PHE A 236 -4.00 -19.41 11.09
N GLU A 237 -3.88 -18.67 12.20
CA GLU A 237 -5.03 -18.18 12.95
C GLU A 237 -5.91 -17.24 12.11
N GLU A 238 -5.32 -16.34 11.33
CA GLU A 238 -6.03 -15.45 10.41
C GLU A 238 -6.75 -16.25 9.31
N ASN A 239 -6.09 -17.25 8.72
CA ASN A 239 -6.69 -18.14 7.73
C ASN A 239 -7.91 -18.88 8.31
N GLN A 240 -7.78 -19.42 9.52
CA GLN A 240 -8.86 -20.15 10.18
C GLN A 240 -10.04 -19.22 10.50
N ALA A 241 -9.78 -18.02 11.02
CA ALA A 241 -10.83 -17.04 11.31
C ALA A 241 -11.60 -16.64 10.05
N LEU A 242 -10.91 -16.44 8.91
CA LEU A 242 -11.54 -16.14 7.63
C LEU A 242 -12.33 -17.34 7.08
N TYR A 243 -11.85 -18.56 7.31
CA TYR A 243 -12.57 -19.78 6.92
C TYR A 243 -13.87 -19.97 7.71
N ASP A 244 -13.84 -19.72 9.02
CA ASP A 244 -15.03 -19.80 9.88
C ASP A 244 -16.12 -18.80 9.43
N GLU A 245 -15.72 -17.60 8.99
CA GLU A 245 -16.62 -16.60 8.41
C GLU A 245 -17.27 -17.09 7.10
N LEU A 246 -16.50 -17.73 6.21
CA LEU A 246 -17.03 -18.29 4.96
C LEU A 246 -17.99 -19.44 5.22
N ASN A 247 -17.67 -20.33 6.16
CA ASN A 247 -18.56 -21.44 6.54
C ASN A 247 -19.85 -20.94 7.18
N TYR A 248 -19.76 -19.96 8.09
CA TYR A 248 -20.94 -19.38 8.70
C TYR A 248 -21.86 -18.73 7.65
N TYR A 249 -21.28 -18.02 6.68
CA TYR A 249 -22.04 -17.46 5.57
C TYR A 249 -22.63 -18.55 4.66
N ALA A 250 -21.90 -19.64 4.40
CA ALA A 250 -22.41 -20.77 3.63
C ALA A 250 -23.66 -21.39 4.28
N GLU A 251 -23.66 -21.54 5.60
CA GLU A 251 -24.76 -22.16 6.35
C GLU A 251 -25.96 -21.23 6.57
N LYS A 252 -25.72 -19.98 6.95
CA LYS A 252 -26.76 -19.06 7.42
C LYS A 252 -27.06 -17.91 6.47
N LYS A 253 -26.21 -17.69 5.46
CA LYS A 253 -26.26 -16.54 4.54
C LYS A 253 -26.23 -15.19 5.28
N GLU A 254 -25.64 -15.19 6.48
CA GLU A 254 -25.42 -14.01 7.33
C GLU A 254 -23.93 -13.85 7.59
N ILE A 255 -23.48 -12.61 7.81
CA ILE A 255 -22.09 -12.31 8.15
C ILE A 255 -21.89 -12.55 9.64
N LEU A 256 -20.94 -13.41 10.02
CA LEU A 256 -20.59 -13.65 11.43
C LEU A 256 -19.96 -12.39 12.05
N GLY A 257 -19.05 -11.73 11.32
CA GLY A 257 -18.60 -10.38 11.63
C GLY A 257 -17.61 -10.28 12.80
N VAL A 258 -16.97 -11.39 13.15
CA VAL A 258 -15.91 -11.46 14.16
C VAL A 258 -14.60 -10.93 13.58
N HIS A 259 -14.31 -11.24 12.31
CA HIS A 259 -13.07 -10.82 11.68
C HIS A 259 -13.03 -9.30 11.45
N PRO A 260 -11.89 -8.61 11.74
CA PRO A 260 -11.77 -7.16 11.62
C PRO A 260 -12.13 -6.57 10.23
N ILE A 261 -12.02 -7.38 9.18
CA ILE A 261 -12.42 -7.01 7.82
C ILE A 261 -13.86 -6.49 7.74
N PHE A 262 -14.76 -7.03 8.57
CA PHE A 262 -16.17 -6.66 8.55
C PHE A 262 -16.44 -5.30 9.17
N LYS A 263 -15.60 -4.84 10.11
CA LYS A 263 -15.66 -3.44 10.59
C LYS A 263 -15.37 -2.48 9.46
N GLN A 264 -14.31 -2.74 8.70
CA GLN A 264 -13.96 -1.93 7.54
C GLN A 264 -15.08 -1.95 6.48
N TYR A 265 -15.61 -3.14 6.18
CA TYR A 265 -16.71 -3.28 5.23
C TYR A 265 -17.99 -2.53 5.67
N GLN A 266 -18.37 -2.62 6.94
CA GLN A 266 -19.50 -1.86 7.50
C GLN A 266 -19.29 -0.36 7.35
N LEU A 267 -18.09 0.14 7.69
CA LEU A 267 -17.74 1.54 7.53
C LEU A 267 -17.82 1.99 6.06
N ASP A 268 -17.37 1.16 5.11
CA ASP A 268 -17.40 1.52 3.70
C ASP A 268 -18.82 1.50 3.12
N ARG A 269 -19.68 0.55 3.53
CA ARG A 269 -21.12 0.60 3.22
C ARG A 269 -21.78 1.85 3.80
N GLU A 270 -21.45 2.22 5.03
CA GLU A 270 -22.01 3.41 5.66
C GLU A 270 -21.58 4.67 4.91
N LYS A 271 -20.31 4.80 4.52
CA LYS A 271 -19.83 5.89 3.67
C LYS A 271 -20.56 5.95 2.33
N GLU A 272 -20.77 4.82 1.67
CA GLU A 272 -21.51 4.76 0.41
C GLU A 272 -22.98 5.21 0.60
N SER A 273 -23.61 4.78 1.69
CA SER A 273 -24.97 5.18 2.05
C SER A 273 -25.06 6.70 2.30
N LEU A 274 -24.08 7.27 3.01
CA LEU A 274 -23.97 8.70 3.26
C LEU A 274 -23.77 9.46 1.96
N LYS A 275 -22.97 8.93 1.03
CA LYS A 275 -22.78 9.54 -0.29
C LYS A 275 -24.11 9.60 -1.06
N LYS A 276 -24.86 8.50 -1.10
CA LYS A 276 -26.19 8.47 -1.74
C LYS A 276 -27.17 9.44 -1.08
N GLU A 277 -27.17 9.52 0.24
CA GLU A 277 -28.01 10.47 0.99
C GLU A 277 -27.62 11.92 0.65
N VAL A 278 -26.32 12.22 0.68
CA VAL A 278 -25.79 13.55 0.34
C VAL A 278 -26.08 13.92 -1.10
N ASP A 279 -26.09 12.97 -2.05
CA ASP A 279 -26.48 13.15 -3.45
C ASP A 279 -28.01 13.32 -3.65
N ALA A 280 -28.82 12.84 -2.70
CA ALA A 280 -30.26 13.04 -2.69
C ALA A 280 -30.70 14.35 -2.01
N MET A 281 -29.89 14.91 -1.10
CA MET A 281 -30.21 16.15 -0.38
C MET A 281 -30.42 17.36 -1.30
N THR A 282 -31.28 18.29 -0.90
CA THR A 282 -31.45 19.60 -1.55
C THR A 282 -30.40 20.61 -1.06
N GLY A 283 -30.20 21.71 -1.80
CA GLY A 283 -29.24 22.76 -1.41
C GLY A 283 -29.47 23.35 -0.01
N ASP A 284 -30.74 23.45 0.41
CA ASP A 284 -31.09 23.93 1.76
C ASP A 284 -30.80 22.89 2.85
N GLU A 285 -31.01 21.62 2.57
CA GLU A 285 -30.66 20.52 3.47
C GLU A 285 -29.15 20.40 3.65
N LEU A 286 -28.38 20.56 2.57
CA LEU A 286 -26.92 20.60 2.63
C LEU A 286 -26.42 21.73 3.56
N ARG A 287 -26.95 22.95 3.43
CA ARG A 287 -26.58 24.07 4.33
C ARG A 287 -26.97 23.82 5.78
N LYS A 288 -28.14 23.22 6.03
CA LYS A 288 -28.57 22.79 7.38
C LYS A 288 -27.67 21.70 7.95
N TYR A 289 -27.20 20.77 7.10
CA TYR A 289 -26.28 19.71 7.49
C TYR A 289 -24.94 20.28 7.97
N VAL A 290 -24.39 21.28 7.27
CA VAL A 290 -23.17 21.98 7.70
C VAL A 290 -23.36 22.63 9.08
N GLY A 291 -24.49 23.33 9.27
CA GLY A 291 -24.82 23.96 10.55
C GLY A 291 -24.92 22.98 11.71
N SER A 292 -25.71 21.91 11.52
CA SER A 292 -25.92 20.87 12.56
C SER A 292 -24.64 20.09 12.88
N SER A 293 -23.77 19.88 11.89
CA SER A 293 -22.52 19.15 12.06
C SER A 293 -21.51 19.88 12.95
N LYS A 294 -21.48 21.23 12.95
CA LYS A 294 -20.65 22.00 13.90
C LYS A 294 -21.02 21.68 15.35
N THR A 295 -22.31 21.66 15.65
CA THR A 295 -22.81 21.32 16.99
C THR A 295 -22.54 19.87 17.33
N TYR A 296 -22.74 18.94 16.39
CA TYR A 296 -22.47 17.52 16.57
C TYR A 296 -21.00 17.26 16.92
N ILE A 297 -20.07 17.78 16.12
CA ILE A 297 -18.61 17.61 16.31
C ILE A 297 -18.19 18.18 17.68
N SER A 298 -18.69 19.37 18.04
CA SER A 298 -18.40 19.96 19.35
C SER A 298 -18.88 19.08 20.51
N ARG A 299 -20.10 18.52 20.43
CA ARG A 299 -20.64 17.62 21.46
C ARG A 299 -19.85 16.31 21.53
N LYS A 300 -19.53 15.69 20.39
CA LYS A 300 -18.76 14.45 20.34
C LYS A 300 -17.34 14.64 20.87
N ASN A 301 -16.64 15.73 20.53
CA ASN A 301 -15.33 16.04 21.11
C ASN A 301 -15.37 16.18 22.65
N LYS A 302 -16.43 16.80 23.20
CA LYS A 302 -16.62 16.86 24.66
C LYS A 302 -16.88 15.49 25.27
N ALA A 303 -17.62 14.62 24.58
CA ALA A 303 -17.88 13.25 25.01
C ALA A 303 -16.59 12.41 25.00
N ILE A 304 -15.75 12.55 23.96
CA ILE A 304 -14.43 11.90 23.87
C ILE A 304 -13.55 12.35 25.04
N ALA A 305 -13.43 13.66 25.29
CA ALA A 305 -12.65 14.18 26.41
C ALA A 305 -13.14 13.71 27.79
N LYS A 306 -14.45 13.41 27.92
CA LYS A 306 -15.01 12.81 29.14
C LYS A 306 -14.66 11.32 29.24
N ALA A 307 -14.77 10.57 28.16
CA ALA A 307 -14.42 9.15 28.11
C ALA A 307 -12.91 8.91 28.31
N GLU A 308 -12.06 9.79 27.79
CA GLU A 308 -10.60 9.79 28.04
C GLU A 308 -10.27 9.95 29.53
N LYS A 309 -10.98 10.85 30.23
CA LYS A 309 -10.85 10.99 31.69
C LYS A 309 -11.32 9.75 32.45
N ALA A 310 -12.31 9.05 31.92
CA ALA A 310 -12.82 7.80 32.48
C ALA A 310 -11.98 6.57 32.07
N LYS A 311 -10.98 6.73 31.18
CA LYS A 311 -10.18 5.64 30.58
C LYS A 311 -11.03 4.55 29.92
N ASP A 312 -12.19 4.93 29.39
CA ASP A 312 -13.09 4.02 28.69
C ASP A 312 -12.70 3.91 27.22
N THR A 313 -11.83 2.95 26.92
CA THR A 313 -11.24 2.75 25.59
C THR A 313 -12.25 2.38 24.51
N GLU A 314 -13.28 1.62 24.85
CA GLU A 314 -14.29 1.16 23.90
C GLU A 314 -15.18 2.33 23.47
N THR A 315 -15.67 3.10 24.44
CA THR A 315 -16.47 4.31 24.16
C THR A 315 -15.66 5.35 23.38
N ILE A 316 -14.36 5.49 23.64
CA ILE A 316 -13.50 6.39 22.86
C ILE A 316 -13.42 5.95 21.40
N SER A 317 -13.30 4.64 21.12
CA SER A 317 -13.24 4.11 19.74
C SER A 317 -14.52 4.45 18.99
N GLN A 318 -15.67 4.08 19.56
CA GLN A 318 -16.99 4.31 18.95
C GLN A 318 -17.24 5.80 18.68
N LEU A 319 -16.93 6.67 19.65
CA LEU A 319 -17.11 8.11 19.48
C LEU A 319 -16.20 8.72 18.40
N LYS A 320 -15.00 8.16 18.19
CA LYS A 320 -14.08 8.58 17.14
C LYS A 320 -14.55 8.10 15.76
N GLU A 321 -15.06 6.87 15.66
CA GLU A 321 -15.65 6.33 14.44
C GLU A 321 -16.86 7.18 13.99
N ASP A 322 -17.80 7.46 14.89
CA ASP A 322 -18.95 8.35 14.65
C ASP A 322 -18.54 9.74 14.16
N LEU A 323 -17.46 10.27 14.73
CA LEU A 323 -16.94 11.59 14.39
C LEU A 323 -16.30 11.59 13.00
N ALA A 324 -15.53 10.54 12.68
CA ALA A 324 -14.91 10.37 11.38
C ALA A 324 -15.97 10.25 10.26
N LEU A 325 -17.02 9.45 10.48
CA LEU A 325 -18.13 9.33 9.54
C LEU A 325 -18.86 10.66 9.32
N ARG A 326 -19.12 11.41 10.40
CA ARG A 326 -19.74 12.74 10.28
C ARG A 326 -18.87 13.71 9.49
N GLN A 327 -17.55 13.70 9.72
CA GLN A 327 -16.59 14.53 9.00
C GLN A 327 -16.50 14.15 7.52
N TYR A 328 -16.51 12.86 7.21
CA TYR A 328 -16.55 12.37 5.84
C TYR A 328 -17.80 12.89 5.10
N ALA A 329 -18.98 12.72 5.70
CA ALA A 329 -20.23 13.26 5.13
C ALA A 329 -20.20 14.79 4.98
N LEU A 330 -19.62 15.51 5.94
CA LEU A 330 -19.44 16.97 5.82
C LEU A 330 -18.56 17.34 4.62
N GLY A 331 -17.50 16.57 4.36
CA GLY A 331 -16.65 16.72 3.18
C GLY A 331 -17.46 16.61 1.89
N LEU A 332 -18.26 15.55 1.76
CA LEU A 332 -19.14 15.33 0.60
C LEU A 332 -20.16 16.46 0.44
N VAL A 333 -20.79 16.89 1.54
CA VAL A 333 -21.76 18.00 1.53
C VAL A 333 -21.13 19.30 1.06
N ASN A 334 -19.92 19.62 1.55
CA ASN A 334 -19.21 20.83 1.13
C ASN A 334 -18.78 20.77 -0.33
N GLU A 335 -18.33 19.61 -0.81
CA GLU A 335 -18.00 19.40 -2.22
C GLU A 335 -19.23 19.61 -3.12
N ARG A 336 -20.39 19.08 -2.71
CA ARG A 336 -21.64 19.27 -3.43
C ARG A 336 -22.12 20.72 -3.40
N LEU A 337 -22.02 21.39 -2.26
CA LEU A 337 -22.33 22.81 -2.13
C LEU A 337 -21.41 23.70 -2.97
N ALA A 338 -20.16 23.30 -3.21
CA ALA A 338 -19.25 24.04 -4.08
C ALA A 338 -19.59 23.90 -5.58
N LYS A 339 -20.37 22.87 -5.94
CA LYS A 339 -20.83 22.59 -7.32
C LYS A 339 -22.20 23.18 -7.63
N LEU A 340 -22.93 23.66 -6.61
CA LEU A 340 -24.23 24.35 -6.72
C LEU A 340 -24.01 25.87 -6.74
#